data_AF-A0A931WQH2-F1
#
_entry.id   AF-A0A931WQH2-F1
#
_cell.length_a   1.000
_cell.length_b   1.000
_cell.length_c   1.000
_cell.angle_alpha   90.00
_cell.angle_beta   90.00
_cell.angle_gamma   90.00
#
_symmetry.space_group_name_H-M   'P 1'
#
loop_
_entity.id
_entity.type
_entity.pdbx_description
1 polymer ?
#
loop_
_entity_poly.entity_id
_entity_poly.type
_entity_poly.pdbx_seq_one_letter_code
_entity_poly.pdbx_strand_id
1 'polypeptide(L)'
;SPESIPLISYMFDRINNVGLSPEQRVHIFNPDQKTLRKNHNIEHFYPRTPEDDMEPDPDTLEIVDNIGNLLVISSRTNSKLGNLSPKKKLDKLKSALAREIQNQPHIQEFIRTYGRSISSWGTKTIVHRAKNIATESYRNVWRIE
;
A
#
# COMPACT_ATOMS: atom_id res chain seq x y z
N SER A 1 7.75 10.24 -8.37
CA SER A 1 8.97 11.03 -8.05
C SER A 1 9.37 10.80 -6.59
N PRO A 2 10.67 10.86 -6.21
CA PRO A 2 11.10 10.92 -4.81
C PRO A 2 10.37 11.98 -3.98
N GLU A 3 9.96 13.08 -4.61
CA GLU A 3 9.20 14.19 -4.01
C GLU A 3 7.79 13.79 -3.59
N SER A 4 7.21 12.76 -4.22
CA SER A 4 5.86 12.27 -3.90
C SER A 4 5.86 11.38 -2.65
N ILE A 5 7.04 10.88 -2.22
CA ILE A 5 7.13 9.93 -1.10
C ILE A 5 6.58 10.51 0.20
N PRO A 6 6.98 11.73 0.66
CA PRO A 6 6.45 12.31 1.88
C PRO A 6 4.92 12.45 1.85
N LEU A 7 4.35 12.91 0.74
CA LEU A 7 2.92 13.08 0.59
C LEU A 7 2.19 11.73 0.67
N ILE A 8 2.65 10.73 -0.07
CA ILE A 8 2.04 9.38 -0.06
C ILE A 8 2.14 8.77 1.34
N SER A 9 3.31 8.85 1.98
CA SER A 9 3.49 8.38 3.36
C SER A 9 2.53 9.08 4.33
N TYR A 10 2.37 10.40 4.22
CA TYR A 10 1.39 11.15 5.02
C TYR A 10 -0.04 10.66 4.78
N MET A 11 -0.45 10.47 3.51
CA MET A 11 -1.80 9.98 3.21
C MET A 11 -2.05 8.61 3.84
N PHE A 12 -1.11 7.67 3.72
CA PHE A 12 -1.25 6.34 4.31
C PHE A 12 -1.14 6.33 5.83
N ASP A 13 -0.36 7.23 6.44
CA ASP A 13 -0.37 7.43 7.89
C ASP A 13 -1.77 7.80 8.39
N ARG A 14 -2.39 8.78 7.73
CA ARG A 14 -3.75 9.23 8.07
C ARG A 14 -4.78 8.13 7.84
N ILE A 15 -4.71 7.40 6.72
CA ILE A 15 -5.60 6.26 6.42
C ILE A 15 -5.44 5.14 7.46
N ASN A 16 -4.21 4.77 7.80
CA ASN A 16 -3.94 3.68 8.73
C ASN A 16 -4.45 3.96 10.14
N ASN A 17 -4.44 5.24 10.55
CA ASN A 17 -4.74 5.67 11.90
C ASN A 17 -6.19 6.16 12.10
N VAL A 18 -7.07 6.03 11.11
CA VAL A 18 -8.50 6.37 11.26
C VAL A 18 -9.14 5.51 12.34
N GLY A 19 -9.84 6.16 13.28
CA GLY A 19 -10.58 5.48 14.34
C GLY A 19 -9.73 4.85 15.45
N LEU A 20 -8.39 4.96 15.37
CA LEU A 20 -7.49 4.46 16.40
C LEU A 20 -7.29 5.48 17.53
N SER A 21 -7.24 4.97 18.78
CA SER A 21 -6.82 5.78 19.92
C SER A 21 -5.33 6.15 19.80
N PRO A 22 -4.87 7.24 20.44
CA PRO A 22 -3.49 7.69 20.35
C PRO A 22 -2.45 6.59 20.63
N GLU A 23 -2.72 5.69 21.56
CA GLU A 23 -1.83 4.60 21.99
C GLU A 23 -1.72 3.47 20.97
N GLN A 24 -2.68 3.37 20.06
CA GLN A 24 -2.75 2.34 19.03
C GLN A 24 -2.19 2.80 17.68
N ARG A 25 -1.87 4.10 17.55
CA ARG A 25 -1.43 4.68 16.27
C ARG A 25 -0.07 4.13 15.86
N VAL A 26 0.07 3.93 14.55
CA VAL A 26 1.34 3.56 13.93
C VAL A 26 1.88 4.77 13.18
N HIS A 27 3.10 5.17 13.52
CA HIS A 27 3.78 6.28 12.85
C HIS A 27 4.40 5.80 11.53
N ILE A 28 3.68 6.01 10.44
CA ILE A 28 4.13 5.74 9.07
C ILE A 28 4.89 6.96 8.53
N PHE A 29 4.40 8.16 8.84
CA PHE A 29 5.00 9.43 8.41
C PHE A 29 5.55 10.22 9.59
N ASN A 30 6.76 10.78 9.42
CA ASN A 30 7.34 11.74 10.35
C ASN A 30 7.66 13.04 9.59
N PRO A 31 7.09 14.20 9.97
CA PRO A 31 7.41 15.47 9.35
C PRO A 31 8.84 15.95 9.66
N ASP A 32 9.49 15.43 10.71
CA ASP A 32 10.88 15.80 11.04
C ASP A 32 11.90 15.06 10.16
N GLN A 33 12.47 15.81 9.21
CA GLN A 33 13.49 15.34 8.28
C GLN A 33 14.83 14.98 8.95
N LYS A 34 15.05 15.35 10.22
CA LYS A 34 16.27 14.98 10.96
C LYS A 34 16.26 13.54 11.44
N THR A 35 15.10 12.86 11.41
CA THR A 35 15.02 11.43 11.69
C THR A 35 15.45 10.62 10.47
N LEU A 36 16.69 10.12 10.51
CA LEU A 36 17.45 9.58 9.38
C LEU A 36 16.92 8.29 8.72
N ARG A 37 15.81 7.68 9.17
CA ARG A 37 15.31 6.42 8.56
C ARG A 37 13.82 6.44 8.33
N LYS A 38 13.44 6.49 7.05
CA LYS A 38 12.12 6.06 6.59
C LYS A 38 12.04 4.54 6.80
N ASN A 39 11.43 4.11 7.89
CA ASN A 39 11.21 2.68 8.17
C ASN A 39 10.18 2.06 7.23
N HIS A 40 9.48 2.89 6.45
CA HIS A 40 8.46 2.48 5.48
C HIS A 40 8.85 2.91 4.06
N ASN A 41 8.55 2.02 3.11
CA ASN A 41 8.68 2.24 1.68
C ASN A 41 7.31 2.13 1.00
N ILE A 42 7.21 2.74 -0.17
CA ILE A 42 6.06 2.57 -1.06
C ILE A 42 6.27 1.28 -1.84
N GLU A 43 5.34 0.37 -1.71
CA GLU A 43 5.26 -0.89 -2.44
C GLU A 43 4.23 -0.77 -3.57
N HIS A 44 4.66 -1.14 -4.78
CA HIS A 44 3.79 -1.26 -5.94
C HIS A 44 3.23 -2.67 -5.99
N PHE A 45 1.95 -2.85 -5.67
CA PHE A 45 1.40 -4.20 -5.55
C PHE A 45 1.42 -4.94 -6.89
N TYR A 46 0.97 -4.29 -7.97
CA TYR A 46 1.40 -4.65 -9.32
C TYR A 46 2.79 -4.04 -9.57
N PRO A 47 3.83 -4.83 -9.83
CA PRO A 47 5.20 -4.33 -9.93
C PRO A 47 5.44 -3.48 -11.18
N ARG A 48 6.30 -2.45 -11.08
CA ARG A 48 6.75 -1.65 -12.24
C ARG A 48 7.64 -2.45 -13.19
N THR A 49 8.48 -3.29 -12.61
CA THR A 49 9.39 -4.20 -13.30
C THR A 49 9.03 -5.59 -12.82
N PRO A 50 8.06 -6.28 -13.43
CA PRO A 50 7.72 -7.65 -13.06
C PRO A 50 8.94 -8.57 -13.14
N GLU A 51 8.94 -9.62 -12.32
CA GLU A 51 9.86 -10.75 -12.46
C GLU A 51 9.65 -11.50 -13.78
N ASP A 52 10.67 -12.23 -14.23
CA ASP A 52 10.72 -12.85 -15.57
C ASP A 52 9.56 -13.80 -15.88
N ASP A 53 8.90 -14.37 -14.86
CA ASP A 53 7.78 -15.30 -15.04
C ASP A 53 6.40 -14.62 -15.05
N MET A 54 6.37 -13.29 -15.13
CA MET A 54 5.16 -12.49 -15.25
C MET A 54 5.22 -11.61 -16.50
N GLU A 55 4.37 -11.93 -17.48
CA GLU A 55 4.17 -11.07 -18.65
C GLU A 55 3.52 -9.74 -18.22
N PRO A 56 4.15 -8.59 -18.51
CA PRO A 56 3.60 -7.28 -18.18
C PRO A 56 2.38 -6.96 -19.03
N ASP A 57 1.25 -6.65 -18.38
CA ASP A 57 0.10 -5.99 -19.01
C ASP A 57 0.38 -4.50 -19.25
N PRO A 58 0.46 -4.02 -20.52
CA PRO A 58 0.77 -2.64 -20.85
C PRO A 58 -0.23 -1.63 -20.24
N ASP A 59 -1.52 -1.94 -20.29
CA ASP A 59 -2.58 -1.06 -19.76
C ASP A 59 -2.42 -0.86 -18.25
N THR A 60 -2.02 -1.91 -17.54
CA THR A 60 -1.78 -1.82 -16.09
C THR A 60 -0.48 -1.07 -15.81
N LEU A 61 0.55 -1.20 -16.65
CA LEU A 61 1.80 -0.47 -16.49
C LEU A 61 1.62 1.05 -16.65
N GLU A 62 0.74 1.51 -17.53
CA GLU A 62 0.43 2.94 -17.69
C GLU A 62 -0.07 3.59 -16.39
N ILE A 63 -0.74 2.81 -15.53
CA ILE A 63 -1.30 3.30 -14.26
C ILE A 63 -0.63 2.70 -13.02
N VAL A 64 0.55 2.10 -13.17
CA VAL A 64 1.23 1.38 -12.09
C VAL A 64 1.50 2.27 -10.87
N ASP A 65 1.71 3.57 -11.07
CA ASP A 65 1.95 4.56 -10.03
C ASP A 65 0.69 5.12 -9.36
N ASN A 66 -0.49 4.66 -9.78
CA ASN A 66 -1.76 5.08 -9.19
C ASN A 66 -1.83 4.65 -7.72
N ILE A 67 -2.35 5.53 -6.84
CA ILE A 67 -2.50 5.24 -5.39
C ILE A 67 -3.27 3.95 -5.09
N GLY A 68 -4.19 3.56 -5.98
CA GLY A 68 -4.91 2.30 -5.91
C GLY A 68 -4.01 1.06 -6.06
N ASN A 69 -2.80 1.20 -6.59
CA ASN A 69 -1.78 0.15 -6.66
C ASN A 69 -0.74 0.22 -5.54
N LEU A 70 -0.73 1.29 -4.73
CA LEU A 70 0.31 1.52 -3.74
C LEU A 70 -0.09 0.99 -2.36
N LEU A 71 0.92 0.51 -1.62
CA LEU A 71 0.88 0.19 -0.20
C LEU A 71 2.07 0.86 0.50
N VAL A 72 1.92 1.27 1.75
CA VAL A 72 3.06 1.78 2.54
C VAL A 72 3.37 0.77 3.63
N ILE A 73 4.47 0.06 3.44
CA ILE A 73 4.89 -1.06 4.30
C ILE A 73 6.31 -0.87 4.77
N SER A 74 6.73 -1.64 5.78
CA SER A 74 8.11 -1.55 6.27
C SER A 74 9.12 -1.84 5.16
N SER A 75 10.30 -1.20 5.17
CA SER A 75 11.35 -1.45 4.17
C SER A 75 11.78 -2.93 4.15
N ARG A 76 11.73 -3.61 5.31
CA ARG A 76 12.01 -5.05 5.45
C ARG A 76 10.95 -5.91 4.76
N THR A 77 9.68 -5.53 4.84
CA THR A 77 8.59 -6.24 4.17
C THR A 77 8.65 -5.98 2.66
N ASN A 78 8.87 -4.73 2.25
CA ASN A 78 9.02 -4.34 0.84
C ASN A 78 10.15 -5.13 0.15
N SER A 79 11.33 -5.23 0.77
CA SER A 79 12.45 -5.99 0.20
C SER A 79 12.15 -7.48 -0.04
N LYS A 80 11.12 -8.04 0.58
CA LYS A 80 10.68 -9.44 0.40
C LYS A 80 9.56 -9.62 -0.62
N LEU A 81 8.91 -8.51 -1.01
CA LEU A 81 7.84 -8.45 -2.01
C LEU A 81 8.38 -8.02 -3.37
N GLY A 82 9.05 -6.86 -3.45
CA GLY A 82 9.74 -6.37 -4.63
C GLY A 82 8.97 -6.54 -5.94
N ASN A 83 9.57 -7.28 -6.88
CA ASN A 83 9.07 -7.44 -8.25
C ASN A 83 8.09 -8.61 -8.42
N LEU A 84 7.69 -9.26 -7.34
CA LEU A 84 6.77 -10.40 -7.39
C LEU A 84 5.42 -10.02 -8.00
N SER A 85 4.76 -11.00 -8.64
CA SER A 85 3.38 -10.83 -9.09
C SER A 85 2.40 -10.56 -7.94
N PRO A 86 1.26 -9.88 -8.19
CA PRO A 86 0.22 -9.61 -7.19
C PRO A 86 -0.20 -10.85 -6.39
N LYS A 87 -0.33 -12.00 -7.05
CA LYS A 87 -0.70 -13.27 -6.41
C LYS A 87 0.39 -13.72 -5.42
N LYS A 88 1.65 -13.78 -5.85
CA LYS A 88 2.77 -14.17 -4.98
C LYS A 88 2.95 -13.21 -3.81
N LYS A 89 2.74 -11.90 -4.02
CA LYS A 89 2.77 -10.90 -2.94
C LYS A 89 1.68 -11.17 -1.92
N LEU A 90 0.44 -11.43 -2.36
CA LEU A 90 -0.66 -11.77 -1.46
C LEU A 90 -0.36 -13.03 -0.65
N ASP A 91 0.15 -14.08 -1.29
CA ASP A 91 0.47 -15.34 -0.63
C ASP A 91 1.53 -15.13 0.46
N LYS A 92 2.58 -14.34 0.19
CA LYS A 92 3.59 -13.97 1.19
C LYS A 92 3.00 -13.14 2.33
N LEU A 93 2.16 -12.14 2.02
CA LEU A 93 1.52 -11.29 3.02
C LEU A 93 0.61 -12.10 3.96
N LYS A 94 -0.10 -13.11 3.45
CA LYS A 94 -0.97 -13.99 4.24
C LYS A 94 -0.22 -15.07 5.03
N SER A 95 1.03 -15.36 4.67
CA SER A 95 1.82 -16.45 5.26
C SER A 95 3.10 -15.92 5.92
N ALA A 96 4.23 -15.97 5.21
CA ALA A 96 5.56 -15.68 5.73
C ALA A 96 5.71 -14.26 6.33
N LEU A 97 4.89 -13.30 5.89
CA LEU A 97 4.93 -11.92 6.35
C LEU A 97 3.76 -11.54 7.26
N ALA A 98 2.84 -12.45 7.57
CA ALA A 98 1.62 -12.15 8.32
C ALA A 98 1.92 -11.47 9.67
N ARG A 99 2.97 -11.92 10.38
CA ARG A 99 3.43 -11.31 11.64
C ARG A 99 4.03 -9.91 11.46
N GLU A 100 4.64 -9.62 10.32
CA GLU A 100 5.24 -8.30 10.05
C GLU A 100 4.17 -7.23 9.75
N ILE A 101 3.04 -7.65 9.18
CA ILE A 101 1.93 -6.76 8.82
C ILE A 101 0.78 -6.77 9.83
N GLN A 102 0.87 -7.54 10.93
CA GLN A 102 -0.23 -7.69 11.89
C GLN A 102 -0.69 -6.36 12.49
N ASN A 103 0.24 -5.42 12.70
CA ASN A 103 -0.02 -4.09 13.26
C ASN A 103 -0.24 -3.03 12.17
N GLN A 104 -0.53 -3.42 10.91
CA GLN A 104 -0.78 -2.49 9.81
C GLN A 104 -2.24 -2.63 9.33
N PRO A 105 -3.23 -2.00 10.01
CA PRO A 105 -4.65 -2.12 9.68
C PRO A 105 -4.97 -1.91 8.20
N HIS A 106 -4.34 -0.94 7.55
CA HIS A 106 -4.60 -0.66 6.14
C HIS A 106 -4.18 -1.82 5.21
N ILE A 107 -3.16 -2.60 5.57
CA ILE A 107 -2.73 -3.80 4.83
C ILE A 107 -3.70 -4.95 5.08
N GLN A 108 -4.13 -5.13 6.33
CA GLN A 108 -5.13 -6.15 6.67
C GLN A 108 -6.44 -5.90 5.93
N GLU A 109 -6.87 -4.64 5.88
CA GLU A 109 -8.06 -4.22 5.14
C GLU A 109 -7.90 -4.43 3.63
N PHE A 110 -6.74 -4.09 3.07
CA PHE A 110 -6.42 -4.38 1.67
C PHE A 110 -6.56 -5.88 1.34
N ILE A 111 -5.96 -6.75 2.16
CA ILE A 111 -6.01 -8.21 1.98
C ILE A 111 -7.44 -8.74 2.10
N ARG A 112 -8.19 -8.25 3.10
CA ARG A 112 -9.58 -8.63 3.33
C ARG A 112 -10.47 -8.29 2.15
N THR A 113 -10.33 -7.08 1.60
CA THR A 113 -11.20 -6.54 0.56
C THR A 113 -10.85 -7.06 -0.83
N TYR A 114 -9.57 -7.14 -1.19
CA TYR A 114 -9.14 -7.50 -2.55
C TYR A 114 -8.53 -8.89 -2.67
N GLY A 115 -8.26 -9.58 -1.56
CA GLY A 115 -7.53 -10.85 -1.56
C GLY A 115 -8.27 -12.00 -2.25
N ARG A 116 -9.60 -11.93 -2.43
CA ARG A 116 -10.38 -12.94 -3.17
C ARG A 116 -10.33 -12.72 -4.68
N SER A 117 -10.16 -11.48 -5.14
CA SER A 117 -10.14 -11.10 -6.55
C SER A 117 -8.72 -10.83 -7.08
N ILE A 118 -7.70 -11.35 -6.39
CA ILE A 118 -6.29 -11.01 -6.68
C ILE A 118 -5.82 -11.46 -8.06
N SER A 119 -6.42 -12.53 -8.59
CA SER A 119 -6.15 -13.01 -9.95
C SER A 119 -6.56 -12.02 -11.03
N SER A 120 -7.45 -11.07 -10.70
CA SER A 120 -7.88 -9.98 -11.56
C SER A 120 -7.27 -8.63 -11.16
N TRP A 121 -6.16 -8.65 -10.42
CA TRP A 121 -5.45 -7.42 -10.07
C TRP A 121 -4.83 -6.80 -11.32
N GLY A 122 -5.26 -5.58 -11.67
CA GLY A 122 -4.86 -4.85 -12.86
C GLY A 122 -5.66 -3.56 -12.97
N THR A 123 -5.68 -2.95 -14.15
CA THR A 123 -6.23 -1.60 -14.42
C THR A 123 -7.56 -1.31 -13.71
N LYS A 124 -8.57 -2.15 -13.95
CA LYS A 124 -9.92 -1.95 -13.38
C LYS A 124 -9.93 -1.95 -11.85
N THR A 125 -9.21 -2.89 -11.24
CA THR A 125 -9.14 -3.06 -9.79
C THR A 125 -8.35 -1.93 -9.13
N ILE A 126 -7.24 -1.50 -9.75
CA ILE A 126 -6.43 -0.37 -9.30
C ILE A 126 -7.27 0.92 -9.31
N VAL A 127 -7.94 1.22 -10.42
CA VAL A 127 -8.79 2.42 -10.54
C VAL A 127 -9.94 2.37 -9.54
N HIS A 128 -10.58 1.20 -9.38
CA HIS A 128 -11.65 1.03 -8.40
C HIS A 128 -11.15 1.26 -6.97
N ARG A 129 -10.02 0.68 -6.58
CA ARG A 129 -9.43 0.91 -5.27
C ARG A 129 -9.06 2.38 -5.05
N ALA A 130 -8.54 3.06 -6.06
CA ALA A 130 -8.22 4.49 -5.97
C ALA A 130 -9.47 5.34 -5.67
N LYS A 131 -10.59 5.05 -6.35
CA LYS A 131 -11.88 5.70 -6.09
C LYS A 131 -12.39 5.43 -4.68
N ASN A 132 -12.23 4.19 -4.19
CA ASN A 132 -12.61 3.84 -2.82
C ASN A 132 -11.74 4.59 -1.80
N ILE A 133 -10.42 4.62 -1.98
CA ILE A 133 -9.51 5.39 -1.11
C ILE A 133 -9.91 6.87 -1.10
N ALA A 134 -10.16 7.48 -2.26
CA ALA A 134 -10.57 8.88 -2.33
C ALA A 134 -11.89 9.14 -1.58
N THR A 135 -12.90 8.28 -1.80
CA THR A 135 -14.22 8.41 -1.16
C THR A 135 -14.14 8.25 0.35
N GLU A 136 -13.47 7.19 0.82
CA GLU A 136 -13.28 6.94 2.26
C GLU A 136 -12.47 8.04 2.92
N SER A 137 -11.43 8.52 2.25
CA SER A 137 -10.56 9.54 2.83
C SER A 137 -11.28 10.88 2.94
N TYR A 138 -12.08 11.26 1.94
CA TYR A 138 -12.94 12.44 2.00
C TYR A 138 -13.94 12.37 3.15
N ARG A 139 -14.59 11.21 3.34
CA ARG A 139 -15.65 11.04 4.35
C ARG A 139 -15.13 10.89 5.78
N ASN A 140 -13.99 10.21 5.95
CA ASN A 140 -13.55 9.70 7.25
C ASN A 140 -12.14 10.16 7.66
N VAL A 141 -11.21 10.34 6.72
CA VAL A 141 -9.80 10.69 7.04
C VAL A 141 -9.61 12.20 7.20
N TRP A 142 -10.24 12.98 6.31
CA TRP A 142 -10.14 14.44 6.25
C TRP A 142 -11.43 15.13 6.70
N ARG A 143 -12.29 14.43 7.43
CA ARG A 143 -13.39 15.04 8.17
C ARG A 143 -12.81 15.80 9.36
N ILE A 144 -12.44 17.06 9.14
CA ILE A 144 -11.98 17.97 10.18
C ILE A 144 -13.22 18.62 10.76
N GLU A 145 -13.52 18.29 12.01
CA GLU A 145 -14.55 18.93 12.83
C GLU A 145 -13.93 20.05 13.66
#